data_AF-A0A967SB89-F1
#
_entry.id   AF-A0A967SB89-F1
#
_cell.length_a   1.000
_cell.length_b   1.000
_cell.length_c   1.000
_cell.angle_alpha   90.00
_cell.angle_beta   90.00
_cell.angle_gamma   90.00
#
_symmetry.space_group_name_H-M   'P 1'
#
loop_
_entity.id
_entity.type
_entity.pdbx_description
1 polymer ?
#
loop_
_entity_poly.entity_id
_entity_poly.type
_entity_poly.pdbx_seq_one_letter_code
_entity_poly.pdbx_strand_id
1 'polypeptide(L)'
;HGFGVRALGIAYSESNALGSGLKEEHDGGLTALGRKAVTRMNRVGMLIDCSHCGDRTTLDTIEASERPIVLSHIGARALWDSNRLAPDEVLEACAEKGG
;
A
#
# COMPACT_ATOMS: atom_id res chain seq x y z
N HIS A 1 -14.06 9.91 3.09
CA HIS A 1 -15.00 10.79 2.38
C HIS A 1 -16.28 10.98 3.20
N GLY A 2 -17.20 11.88 2.80
CA GLY A 2 -18.56 12.04 3.34
C GLY A 2 -18.63 12.61 4.77
N PHE A 3 -17.90 11.99 5.70
CA PHE A 3 -17.77 12.38 7.11
C PHE A 3 -16.32 12.72 7.49
N GLY A 4 -15.51 13.18 6.53
CA GLY A 4 -14.18 13.72 6.83
C GLY A 4 -12.97 12.79 6.62
N VAL A 5 -13.13 11.47 6.37
CA VAL A 5 -11.97 10.59 6.12
C VAL A 5 -11.16 11.05 4.89
N ARG A 6 -9.82 11.11 5.01
CA ARG A 6 -8.87 11.58 3.98
C ARG A 6 -7.69 10.64 3.69
N ALA A 7 -7.49 9.61 4.49
CA ALA A 7 -6.51 8.56 4.23
C ALA A 7 -7.16 7.19 4.43
N LEU A 8 -6.76 6.19 3.65
CA LEU A 8 -7.24 4.82 3.76
C LEU A 8 -6.12 3.83 3.42
N GLY A 9 -5.97 2.81 4.26
CA GLY A 9 -5.08 1.68 3.98
C GLY A 9 -5.70 0.66 3.02
N ILE A 10 -4.89 0.06 2.14
CA ILE A 10 -5.34 -1.06 1.28
C ILE A 10 -5.69 -2.30 2.12
N ALA A 11 -4.80 -2.67 3.03
CA ALA A 11 -5.00 -3.75 3.99
C ALA A 11 -4.42 -3.39 5.36
N TYR A 12 -4.83 -4.13 6.38
CA TYR A 12 -4.06 -4.21 7.62
C TYR A 12 -3.12 -5.41 7.53
N SER A 13 -2.94 -6.17 8.61
CA SER A 13 -1.97 -7.26 8.67
C SER A 13 -2.40 -8.50 7.89
N GLU A 14 -3.71 -8.76 7.81
CA GLU A 14 -4.32 -9.89 7.12
C GLU A 14 -4.87 -9.48 5.73
N SER A 15 -4.95 -10.43 4.80
CA SER A 15 -5.56 -10.23 3.49
C SER A 15 -7.01 -9.80 3.60
N ASN A 16 -7.43 -8.93 2.70
CA ASN A 16 -8.83 -8.57 2.53
C ASN A 16 -9.21 -8.56 1.05
N ALA A 17 -10.41 -8.06 0.72
CA ALA A 17 -10.88 -8.05 -0.66
C ALA A 17 -10.06 -7.13 -1.60
N LEU A 18 -9.23 -6.24 -1.08
CA LEU A 18 -8.43 -5.27 -1.84
C LEU A 18 -7.02 -5.77 -2.12
N GLY A 19 -6.37 -6.46 -1.18
CA GLY A 19 -5.01 -6.95 -1.34
C GLY A 19 -4.53 -7.73 -0.11
N SER A 20 -3.27 -8.15 -0.14
CA SER A 20 -2.66 -8.93 0.95
C SER A 20 -1.99 -8.05 2.00
N GLY A 21 -2.17 -8.45 3.25
CA GLY A 21 -1.47 -7.86 4.40
C GLY A 21 -0.12 -8.56 4.65
N LEU A 22 0.75 -7.91 5.42
CA LEU A 22 2.12 -8.37 5.68
C LEU A 22 2.27 -9.64 6.53
N LYS A 23 1.20 -10.17 7.13
CA LYS A 23 1.23 -11.44 7.89
C LYS A 23 0.90 -12.66 7.03
N GLU A 24 0.45 -12.46 5.81
CA GLU A 24 0.06 -13.55 4.93
C GLU A 24 1.30 -14.32 4.50
N GLU A 25 1.22 -15.66 4.50
CA GLU A 25 2.32 -16.50 4.01
C GLU A 25 2.62 -16.26 2.52
N HIS A 26 1.59 -15.84 1.78
CA HIS A 26 1.66 -15.51 0.36
C HIS A 26 1.05 -14.14 0.08
N ASP A 27 1.87 -13.21 -0.40
CA ASP A 27 1.39 -11.91 -0.89
C ASP A 27 0.84 -12.08 -2.31
N GLY A 28 -0.50 -12.10 -2.43
CA GLY A 28 -1.21 -12.22 -3.69
C GLY A 28 -1.27 -10.94 -4.52
N GLY A 29 -0.71 -9.84 -4.01
CA GLY A 29 -0.74 -8.54 -4.66
C GLY A 29 -2.10 -7.83 -4.56
N LEU A 30 -2.23 -6.74 -5.32
CA LEU A 30 -3.44 -5.94 -5.37
C LEU A 30 -4.51 -6.66 -6.22
N THR A 31 -5.68 -6.92 -5.64
CA THR A 31 -6.75 -7.63 -6.35
C THR A 31 -7.39 -6.77 -7.45
N ALA A 32 -8.19 -7.39 -8.32
CA ALA A 32 -9.00 -6.65 -9.29
C ALA A 32 -9.97 -5.64 -8.64
N LEU A 33 -10.49 -5.95 -7.44
CA LEU A 33 -11.30 -5.00 -6.67
C LEU A 33 -10.42 -3.91 -6.05
N GLY A 34 -9.23 -4.26 -5.56
CA GLY A 34 -8.20 -3.33 -5.09
C GLY A 34 -7.85 -2.26 -6.13
N ARG A 35 -7.58 -2.66 -7.38
CA ARG A 35 -7.30 -1.72 -8.48
C ARG A 35 -8.46 -0.74 -8.74
N LYS A 36 -9.70 -1.21 -8.67
CA LYS A 36 -10.90 -0.35 -8.76
C LYS A 36 -11.01 0.60 -7.55
N ALA A 37 -10.67 0.12 -6.36
CA ALA A 37 -10.65 0.93 -5.15
C ALA A 37 -9.58 2.03 -5.24
N VAL A 38 -8.36 1.72 -5.67
CA VAL A 38 -7.28 2.69 -5.94
C VAL A 38 -7.75 3.77 -6.91
N THR A 39 -8.34 3.37 -8.04
CA THR A 39 -8.92 4.30 -9.02
C THR A 39 -9.95 5.23 -8.35
N ARG A 40 -10.83 4.68 -7.51
CA ARG A 40 -11.84 5.47 -6.80
C ARG A 40 -11.21 6.40 -5.76
N MET A 41 -10.21 5.95 -5.02
CA MET A 41 -9.47 6.73 -4.02
C MET A 41 -8.80 7.95 -4.67
N ASN A 42 -8.11 7.75 -5.79
CA ASN A 42 -7.53 8.84 -6.58
C ASN A 42 -8.59 9.86 -7.03
N ARG A 43 -9.73 9.38 -7.55
CA ARG A 43 -10.84 10.25 -8.00
C ARG A 43 -11.45 11.09 -6.88
N VAL A 44 -11.50 10.59 -5.63
CA VAL A 44 -12.07 11.34 -4.49
C VAL A 44 -11.02 12.11 -3.68
N GLY A 45 -9.74 12.06 -4.06
CA GLY A 45 -8.65 12.68 -3.31
C GLY A 45 -8.40 12.01 -1.95
N MET A 46 -8.51 10.68 -1.88
CA MET A 46 -8.13 9.90 -0.71
C MET A 46 -6.64 9.56 -0.79
N LEU A 47 -5.88 9.86 0.27
CA LEU A 47 -4.51 9.38 0.42
C LEU A 47 -4.51 7.86 0.64
N ILE A 48 -3.71 7.15 -0.14
CA ILE A 48 -3.62 5.68 -0.10
C ILE A 48 -2.42 5.30 0.75
N ASP A 49 -2.62 4.42 1.75
CA ASP A 49 -1.56 3.94 2.65
C ASP A 49 -1.32 2.44 2.47
N CYS A 50 -0.05 2.04 2.43
CA CYS A 50 0.37 0.64 2.29
C CYS A 50 1.24 0.14 3.45
N SER A 51 1.35 0.87 4.57
CA SER A 51 2.23 0.51 5.70
C SER A 51 2.02 -0.88 6.32
N HIS A 52 0.88 -1.51 6.07
CA HIS A 52 0.56 -2.85 6.55
C HIS A 52 0.42 -3.91 5.44
N CYS A 53 0.57 -3.51 4.18
CA CYS A 53 0.49 -4.40 3.04
C CYS A 53 1.78 -5.21 2.89
N GLY A 54 1.69 -6.35 2.20
CA GLY A 54 2.88 -7.04 1.72
C GLY A 54 3.60 -6.24 0.63
N ASP A 55 4.84 -6.63 0.34
CA ASP A 55 5.72 -5.95 -0.61
C ASP A 55 5.11 -5.90 -2.03
N ARG A 56 4.54 -7.02 -2.50
CA ARG A 56 3.92 -7.09 -3.83
C ARG A 56 2.64 -6.28 -3.90
N THR A 57 1.79 -6.36 -2.88
CA THR A 57 0.57 -5.53 -2.81
C THR A 57 0.93 -4.04 -2.81
N THR A 58 2.01 -3.65 -2.15
CA THR A 58 2.51 -2.27 -2.14
C THR A 58 2.98 -1.84 -3.52
N LEU A 59 3.84 -2.62 -4.17
CA LEU A 59 4.33 -2.34 -5.53
C LEU A 59 3.19 -2.24 -6.56
N ASP A 60 2.24 -3.18 -6.53
CA ASP A 60 1.07 -3.14 -7.39
C ASP A 60 0.20 -1.88 -7.14
N THR A 61 0.15 -1.40 -5.90
CA THR A 61 -0.58 -0.17 -5.53
C THR A 61 0.14 1.08 -6.03
N ILE A 62 1.47 1.13 -5.91
CA ILE A 62 2.34 2.19 -6.47
C ILE A 62 2.14 2.28 -7.99
N GLU A 63 2.15 1.13 -8.67
CA GLU A 63 1.94 1.04 -10.12
C GLU A 63 0.54 1.53 -10.52
N ALA A 64 -0.50 1.03 -9.83
CA ALA A 64 -1.89 1.31 -10.17
C ALA A 64 -2.34 2.75 -9.82
N SER A 65 -1.63 3.43 -8.93
CA SER A 65 -2.01 4.77 -8.50
C SER A 65 -1.52 5.86 -9.48
N GLU A 66 -2.45 6.73 -9.87
CA GLU A 66 -2.18 7.94 -10.66
C GLU A 66 -1.63 9.10 -9.80
N ARG A 67 -1.66 8.96 -8.47
CA ARG A 67 -1.15 9.93 -7.49
C ARG A 67 -0.19 9.25 -6.52
N PRO A 68 0.73 9.99 -5.89
CA PRO A 68 1.59 9.43 -4.85
C PRO A 68 0.78 8.70 -3.76
N ILE A 69 1.35 7.61 -3.25
CA ILE A 69 0.82 6.92 -2.07
C ILE A 69 1.63 7.32 -0.85
N VAL A 70 1.40 6.67 0.29
CA VAL A 70 2.25 6.86 1.47
C VAL A 70 2.51 5.52 2.17
N LEU A 71 3.69 5.42 2.78
CA LEU A 71 3.97 4.44 3.83
C LEU A 71 4.05 5.18 5.16
N SER A 72 2.88 5.53 5.71
CA SER A 72 2.74 6.47 6.83
C SER A 72 3.52 6.10 8.09
N HIS A 73 3.78 4.82 8.32
CA HIS A 73 4.53 4.32 9.48
C HIS A 73 5.21 3.00 9.14
N ILE A 74 6.35 3.09 8.46
CA ILE A 74 7.23 1.97 8.16
C ILE A 74 8.70 2.41 8.30
N GLY A 75 9.61 1.45 8.38
CA GLY A 75 11.06 1.66 8.29
C GLY A 75 11.69 0.73 7.25
N ALA A 76 13.01 0.79 7.12
CA ALA A 76 13.76 -0.03 6.16
C ALA A 76 14.12 -1.41 6.73
N ARG A 77 13.80 -2.47 5.98
CA ARG A 77 14.10 -3.86 6.35
C ARG A 77 15.60 -4.12 6.40
N ALA A 78 16.40 -3.35 5.65
CA ALA A 78 17.86 -3.37 5.74
C ALA A 78 18.40 -3.02 7.15
N LEU A 79 17.64 -2.28 7.97
CA LEU A 79 18.03 -1.93 9.35
C LEU A 79 17.57 -2.97 10.38
N TRP A 80 16.44 -3.63 10.12
CA TRP A 80 15.89 -4.68 10.98
C TRP A 80 15.05 -5.65 10.14
N ASP A 81 15.49 -6.90 10.05
CA ASP A 81 14.84 -7.91 9.21
C ASP A 81 13.50 -8.35 9.82
N SER A 82 12.43 -7.66 9.45
CA SER A 82 11.06 -7.93 9.85
C SER A 82 10.11 -7.63 8.70
N ASN A 83 9.09 -8.48 8.54
CA ASN A 83 7.98 -8.27 7.60
C ASN A 83 7.20 -6.98 7.88
N ARG A 84 7.41 -6.34 9.05
CA ARG A 84 6.81 -5.03 9.35
C ARG A 84 7.49 -3.87 8.62
N LEU A 85 8.73 -4.07 8.16
CA LEU A 85 9.54 -3.06 7.48
C LEU A 85 9.59 -3.35 5.97
N ALA A 86 9.81 -2.34 5.15
CA ALA A 86 9.83 -2.46 3.69
C ALA A 86 11.25 -2.73 3.17
N PRO A 87 11.41 -3.55 2.13
CA PRO A 87 12.68 -3.66 1.42
C PRO A 87 12.98 -2.36 0.66
N ASP A 88 14.26 -2.12 0.34
CA ASP A 88 14.70 -0.89 -0.33
C ASP A 88 13.97 -0.67 -1.67
N GLU A 89 13.70 -1.73 -2.43
CA GLU A 89 12.95 -1.66 -3.70
C GLU A 89 11.55 -1.03 -3.55
N VAL A 90 10.87 -1.30 -2.43
CA VAL A 90 9.54 -0.74 -2.16
C VAL A 90 9.66 0.74 -1.80
N LEU A 91 10.66 1.09 -0.99
CA LEU A 91 10.92 2.47 -0.58
C LEU A 91 11.32 3.34 -1.77
N GLU A 92 12.19 2.84 -2.63
CA GLU A 92 12.63 3.49 -3.86
C GLU A 92 11.48 3.69 -4.84
N ALA A 93 10.67 2.66 -5.11
CA ALA A 93 9.51 2.76 -6.00
C ALA A 93 8.48 3.79 -5.50
N CYS A 94 8.27 3.87 -4.18
CA CYS A 94 7.42 4.86 -3.52
C CYS A 94 7.97 6.28 -3.80
N ALA A 95 9.26 6.49 -3.52
CA ALA A 95 9.94 7.76 -3.73
C ALA A 95 9.93 8.23 -5.20
N GLU A 96 10.16 7.32 -6.15
CA GLU A 96 10.14 7.61 -7.60
C GLU A 96 8.76 8.10 -8.09
N LYS A 97 7.68 7.67 -7.43
CA LYS A 97 6.31 8.12 -7.71
C LYS A 97 5.90 9.40 -6.97
N GLY A 98 6.80 9.99 -6.19
CA GLY A 98 6.61 11.27 -5.52
C GLY A 98 5.92 11.19 -4.16
N GLY A 99 5.94 10.03 -3.50
CA GLY A 99 5.49 9.87 -2.11
C GLY A 99 5.76 8.49 -1.59
#